data_AF-A0A2D0A373-F1
#
_entry.id   AF-A0A2D0A373-F1
#
_cell.length_a   1.000
_cell.length_b   1.000
_cell.length_c   1.000
_cell.angle_alpha   90.00
_cell.angle_beta   90.00
_cell.angle_gamma   90.00
#
_symmetry.space_group_name_H-M   'P 1'
#
loop_
_entity.id
_entity.type
_entity.pdbx_description
1 polymer ?
#
loop_
_entity_poly.entity_id
_entity_poly.type
_entity_poly.pdbx_seq_one_letter_code
_entity_poly.pdbx_strand_id
1 'polypeptide(L)'
;MSTNTKTIAPAAKKAAGKAAAKAPRAKKPAAEGAAKKRVNKPRVLSQKQLLARQERREMREAERAERNAKRLLQKELEKKERLAAREVRKKQREADKLAERLARKEAKSAKKLARKLGRPGVPAIKKDMEIDHAELLKPWSERPLTGRDVDTLCKRFDLNSTEFAAALGLQNRFAFAKLLRSSKVIPFDVEMLCRLYDESPSPAPWRRYEADEVFRAMYGPLIDLVSKPGDDEDRSYVEMQYSKRFTSALDRSSSTAYRWMEKTEGSGARLVIELLLRKLMSMPNPREALERMSTIVHRVRGGDFETRGPAPLPGVPRSRRGRASGRSAARRGAAMPLPIRPLTL
;
A
#
# COMPACT_ATOMS: atom_id res chain seq x y z
N MET A 1 29.23 4.92 -39.94
CA MET A 1 28.06 5.74 -40.35
C MET A 1 27.43 6.33 -39.10
N SER A 2 27.41 7.65 -39.08
CA SER A 2 27.02 8.54 -37.99
C SER A 2 25.53 8.80 -38.05
N THR A 3 24.81 8.72 -36.93
CA THR A 3 23.63 9.57 -36.71
C THR A 3 23.60 10.07 -35.27
N ASN A 4 24.01 11.32 -35.15
CA ASN A 4 23.98 12.16 -33.96
C ASN A 4 22.55 12.44 -33.50
N THR A 5 22.39 12.38 -32.18
CA THR A 5 21.22 12.80 -31.43
C THR A 5 21.03 14.32 -31.50
N LYS A 6 19.82 14.75 -31.89
CA LYS A 6 19.35 16.14 -31.83
C LYS A 6 19.02 16.49 -30.39
N THR A 7 19.86 17.30 -29.75
CA THR A 7 19.57 17.89 -28.44
C THR A 7 18.88 19.24 -28.62
N ILE A 8 17.64 19.30 -28.15
CA ILE A 8 16.76 20.47 -28.15
C ILE A 8 17.18 21.43 -27.04
N ALA A 9 17.33 22.71 -27.39
CA ALA A 9 17.60 23.80 -26.46
C ALA A 9 16.43 24.06 -25.50
N PRO A 10 16.69 24.46 -24.24
CA PRO A 10 15.73 25.20 -23.46
C PRO A 10 16.19 26.64 -23.19
N ALA A 11 15.22 27.54 -23.42
CA ALA A 11 15.27 28.97 -23.21
C ALA A 11 15.61 29.37 -21.76
N ALA A 12 16.58 30.26 -21.61
CA ALA A 12 16.82 30.98 -20.37
C ALA A 12 15.78 32.12 -20.22
N LYS A 13 14.68 31.84 -19.50
CA LYS A 13 13.74 32.87 -19.00
C LYS A 13 13.95 33.10 -17.51
N LYS A 14 14.48 34.30 -17.22
CA LYS A 14 14.25 35.21 -16.08
C LYS A 14 13.46 34.65 -14.88
N ALA A 15 14.08 34.70 -13.69
CA ALA A 15 13.54 35.34 -12.49
C ALA A 15 14.44 35.08 -11.26
N ALA A 16 15.12 36.12 -10.75
CA ALA A 16 15.35 36.35 -9.31
C ALA A 16 16.37 37.48 -9.14
N GLY A 17 16.01 38.51 -8.37
CA GLY A 17 16.96 39.54 -7.95
C GLY A 17 16.42 40.96 -7.86
N LYS A 18 15.21 41.18 -7.35
CA LYS A 18 14.82 42.51 -6.84
C LYS A 18 15.17 42.59 -5.36
N ALA A 19 16.44 42.85 -5.07
CA ALA A 19 16.86 43.42 -3.82
C ALA A 19 16.35 44.88 -3.77
N ALA A 20 15.53 45.21 -2.77
CA ALA A 20 15.11 46.58 -2.51
C ALA A 20 16.31 47.38 -1.97
N ALA A 21 17.17 47.82 -2.88
CA ALA A 21 18.20 48.80 -2.60
C ALA A 21 17.52 50.12 -2.22
N LYS A 22 17.74 50.52 -0.96
CA LYS A 22 17.32 51.78 -0.37
C LYS A 22 18.03 52.91 -1.12
N ALA A 23 17.29 53.64 -1.96
CA ALA A 23 17.82 54.76 -2.72
C ALA A 23 18.43 55.82 -1.78
N PRO A 24 19.67 56.30 -2.01
CA PRO A 24 20.14 57.52 -1.37
C PRO A 24 19.35 58.70 -1.92
N ARG A 25 18.82 59.54 -1.03
CA ARG A 25 18.12 60.77 -1.38
C ARG A 25 19.00 61.62 -2.30
N ALA A 26 18.51 61.84 -3.52
CA ALA A 26 19.09 62.79 -4.46
C ALA A 26 19.14 64.19 -3.85
N LYS A 27 20.35 64.76 -3.78
CA LYS A 27 20.57 66.19 -3.62
C LYS A 27 20.03 66.88 -4.87
N LYS A 28 19.04 67.76 -4.72
CA LYS A 28 18.63 68.68 -5.79
C LYS A 28 19.71 69.75 -5.98
N PRO A 29 19.95 70.19 -7.23
CA PRO A 29 20.98 71.18 -7.56
C PRO A 29 20.60 72.58 -7.05
N ALA A 30 21.65 73.32 -6.72
CA ALA A 30 21.60 74.74 -6.41
C ALA A 30 21.04 75.51 -7.61
N ALA A 31 19.96 76.24 -7.40
CA ALA A 31 19.55 77.32 -8.29
C ALA A 31 20.21 78.60 -7.77
N GLU A 32 21.21 79.07 -8.50
CA GLU A 32 21.71 80.42 -8.43
C GLU A 32 20.58 81.38 -8.82
N GLY A 33 20.12 82.16 -7.85
CA GLY A 33 19.12 83.19 -8.04
C GLY A 33 19.44 84.34 -7.10
N ALA A 34 19.96 85.43 -7.67
CA ALA A 34 20.40 86.64 -7.00
C ALA A 34 19.36 87.16 -5.97
N ALA A 35 19.65 86.96 -4.68
CA ALA A 35 18.87 87.55 -3.59
C ALA A 35 19.55 88.83 -3.11
N LYS A 36 18.98 89.97 -3.52
CA LYS A 36 19.31 91.30 -3.03
C LYS A 36 19.37 91.31 -1.50
N LYS A 37 20.54 91.67 -0.97
CA LYS A 37 20.83 91.88 0.45
C LYS A 37 19.96 93.03 0.99
N ARG A 38 18.78 92.71 1.53
CA ARG A 38 18.01 93.62 2.39
C ARG A 38 18.44 93.38 3.83
N VAL A 39 19.13 94.35 4.40
CA VAL A 39 19.42 94.46 5.84
C VAL A 39 18.08 94.55 6.56
N ASN A 40 17.57 93.42 7.06
CA ASN A 40 16.39 93.39 7.90
C ASN A 40 16.84 93.65 9.33
N LYS A 41 16.48 94.83 9.84
CA LYS A 41 16.70 95.26 11.22
C LYS A 41 16.22 94.19 12.20
N PRO A 42 16.93 93.90 13.30
CA PRO A 42 16.47 92.96 14.32
C PRO A 42 15.19 93.51 14.95
N ARG A 43 14.04 92.99 14.53
CA ARG A 43 12.76 93.30 15.16
C ARG A 43 12.74 92.55 16.48
N VAL A 44 13.15 93.22 17.55
CA VAL A 44 13.04 92.74 18.93
C VAL A 44 11.56 92.39 19.14
N LEU A 45 11.26 91.09 19.20
CA LEU A 45 9.91 90.59 19.46
C LEU A 45 9.48 91.14 20.82
N SER A 46 8.33 91.82 20.86
CA SER A 46 7.78 92.34 22.12
C SER A 46 7.63 91.20 23.13
N GLN A 47 7.79 91.49 24.42
CA GLN A 47 7.73 90.52 25.52
C GLN A 47 6.47 89.63 25.46
N LYS A 48 5.33 90.19 25.01
CA LYS A 48 4.06 89.47 24.77
C LYS A 48 4.15 88.40 23.66
N GLN A 49 4.94 88.65 22.61
CA GLN A 49 5.13 87.68 21.51
C GLN A 49 6.09 86.55 21.89
N LEU A 50 7.01 86.77 22.85
CA LEU A 50 7.85 85.72 23.40
C LEU A 50 7.06 84.78 24.32
N LEU A 51 6.20 85.33 25.19
CA LEU A 51 5.30 84.56 26.05
C LEU A 51 4.31 83.73 25.23
N ALA A 52 3.64 84.33 24.23
CA ALA A 52 2.75 83.58 23.33
C ALA A 52 3.46 82.47 22.53
N ARG A 53 4.78 82.60 22.31
CA ARG A 53 5.59 81.57 21.65
C ARG A 53 6.00 80.47 22.62
N GLN A 54 6.20 80.78 23.90
CA GLN A 54 6.42 79.80 24.97
C GLN A 54 5.17 78.97 25.22
N GLU A 55 4.00 79.60 25.37
CA GLU A 55 2.71 78.90 25.52
C GLU A 55 2.41 77.98 24.33
N ARG A 56 2.69 78.44 23.09
CA ARG A 56 2.55 77.58 21.89
C ARG A 56 3.55 76.43 21.84
N ARG A 57 4.72 76.56 22.46
CA ARG A 57 5.70 75.46 22.57
C ARG A 57 5.25 74.46 23.63
N GLU A 58 4.82 74.94 24.79
CA GLU A 58 4.29 74.11 25.89
C GLU A 58 3.05 73.34 25.46
N MET A 59 2.09 73.98 24.78
CA MET A 59 0.92 73.31 24.21
C MET A 59 1.29 72.23 23.18
N ARG A 60 2.29 72.50 22.32
CA ARG A 60 2.78 71.52 21.34
C ARG A 60 3.56 70.38 21.99
N GLU A 61 4.25 70.64 23.10
CA GLU A 61 4.96 69.63 23.88
C GLU A 61 4.00 68.74 24.66
N ALA A 62 2.96 69.33 25.26
CA ALA A 62 1.85 68.60 25.87
C ALA A 62 1.11 67.71 24.86
N GLU A 63 0.77 68.26 23.68
CA GLU A 63 0.13 67.49 22.59
C GLU A 63 1.02 66.33 22.09
N ARG A 64 2.34 66.54 22.02
CA ARG A 64 3.32 65.48 21.68
C ARG A 64 3.41 64.42 22.79
N ALA A 65 3.39 64.84 24.05
CA ALA A 65 3.41 63.94 25.20
C ALA A 65 2.16 63.05 25.23
N GLU A 66 0.97 63.61 25.01
CA GLU A 66 -0.28 62.85 24.91
C GLU A 66 -0.28 61.86 23.74
N ARG A 67 0.20 62.27 22.56
CA ARG A 67 0.33 61.37 21.40
C ARG A 67 1.31 60.24 21.67
N ASN A 68 2.41 60.51 22.37
CA ASN A 68 3.37 59.49 22.76
C ASN A 68 2.78 58.53 23.80
N ALA A 69 2.04 59.03 24.79
CA ALA A 69 1.34 58.20 25.77
C ALA A 69 0.30 57.27 25.11
N LYS A 70 -0.52 57.79 24.19
CA LYS A 70 -1.48 56.99 23.41
C LYS A 70 -0.79 55.91 22.57
N ARG A 71 0.34 56.22 21.94
CA ARG A 71 1.14 55.24 21.18
C ARG A 71 1.74 54.14 22.05
N LEU A 72 2.17 54.47 23.27
CA LEU A 72 2.68 53.47 24.21
C LEU A 72 1.58 52.51 24.66
N LEU A 73 0.40 53.03 25.01
CA LEU A 73 -0.76 52.21 25.35
C LEU A 73 -1.20 51.30 24.20
N GLN A 74 -1.24 51.81 22.96
CA GLN A 74 -1.52 50.98 21.78
C GLN A 74 -0.48 49.85 21.60
N LYS A 75 0.81 50.15 21.76
CA LYS A 75 1.88 49.13 21.68
C LYS A 75 1.76 48.07 22.76
N GLU A 76 1.31 48.43 23.96
CA GLU A 76 1.09 47.46 25.05
C GLU A 76 -0.10 46.55 24.77
N LEU A 77 -1.21 47.09 24.25
CA LEU A 77 -2.36 46.30 23.83
C LEU A 77 -1.98 45.33 22.70
N GLU A 78 -1.29 45.81 21.66
CA GLU A 78 -0.80 44.95 20.56
C GLU A 78 0.15 43.85 21.05
N LYS A 79 1.00 44.14 22.05
CA LYS A 79 1.86 43.12 22.67
C LYS A 79 1.04 42.07 23.40
N LYS A 80 0.02 42.47 24.18
CA LYS A 80 -0.88 41.54 24.89
C LYS A 80 -1.65 40.66 23.91
N GLU A 81 -2.20 41.22 22.84
CA GLU A 81 -2.89 40.46 21.79
C GLU A 81 -1.96 39.46 21.08
N ARG A 82 -0.74 39.87 20.75
CA ARG A 82 0.27 38.97 20.15
C ARG A 82 0.64 37.82 21.07
N LEU A 83 0.73 38.04 22.38
CA LEU A 83 1.00 36.98 23.35
C LEU A 83 -0.19 36.02 23.45
N ALA A 84 -1.42 36.52 23.55
CA ALA A 84 -2.62 35.69 23.55
C ALA A 84 -2.73 34.84 22.27
N ALA A 85 -2.47 35.43 21.09
CA ALA A 85 -2.46 34.69 19.83
C ALA A 85 -1.38 33.59 19.77
N ARG A 86 -0.22 33.82 20.40
CA ARG A 86 0.85 32.80 20.50
C ARG A 86 0.42 31.65 21.41
N GLU A 87 -0.24 31.92 22.52
CA GLU A 87 -0.74 30.88 23.43
C GLU A 87 -1.82 30.04 22.78
N VAL A 88 -2.78 30.66 22.07
CA VAL A 88 -3.80 29.93 21.31
C VAL A 88 -3.16 29.02 20.27
N ARG A 89 -2.20 29.53 19.49
CA ARG A 89 -1.45 28.71 18.51
C ARG A 89 -0.66 27.58 19.17
N LYS A 90 -0.10 27.80 20.36
CA LYS A 90 0.62 26.77 21.10
C LYS A 90 -0.33 25.66 21.57
N LYS A 91 -1.47 26.02 22.16
CA LYS A 91 -2.53 25.07 22.57
C LYS A 91 -3.07 24.28 21.38
N GLN A 92 -3.33 24.93 20.24
CA GLN A 92 -3.75 24.26 19.01
C GLN A 92 -2.70 23.24 18.54
N ARG A 93 -1.42 23.62 18.46
CA ARG A 93 -0.34 22.69 18.07
C ARG A 93 -0.18 21.51 19.03
N GLU A 94 -0.41 21.72 20.32
CA GLU A 94 -0.37 20.64 21.32
C GLU A 94 -1.57 19.69 21.15
N ALA A 95 -2.77 20.23 20.90
CA ALA A 95 -3.96 19.44 20.58
C ALA A 95 -3.77 18.62 19.29
N ASP A 96 -3.26 19.24 18.22
CA ASP A 96 -2.98 18.56 16.95
C ASP A 96 -1.97 17.41 17.14
N LYS A 97 -0.90 17.65 17.91
CA LYS A 97 0.10 16.61 18.24
C LYS A 97 -0.50 15.47 19.05
N LEU A 98 -1.43 15.75 19.96
CA LEU A 98 -2.12 14.70 20.72
C LEU A 98 -3.07 13.90 19.82
N ALA A 99 -3.83 14.56 18.95
CA ALA A 99 -4.69 13.91 17.97
C ALA A 99 -3.87 12.99 17.03
N GLU A 100 -2.74 13.47 16.50
CA GLU A 100 -1.83 12.67 15.67
C GLU A 100 -1.28 11.45 16.43
N ARG A 101 -0.93 11.61 17.71
CA ARG A 101 -0.45 10.50 18.55
C ARG A 101 -1.54 9.45 18.79
N LEU A 102 -2.79 9.88 19.02
CA LEU A 102 -3.92 8.97 19.19
C LEU A 102 -4.22 8.22 17.89
N ALA A 103 -4.33 8.93 16.76
CA ALA A 103 -4.52 8.32 15.45
C ALA A 103 -3.41 7.30 15.13
N ARG A 104 -2.15 7.59 15.49
CA ARG A 104 -1.03 6.66 15.32
C ARG A 104 -1.12 5.44 16.23
N LYS A 105 -1.64 5.58 17.46
CA LYS A 105 -1.88 4.46 18.39
C LYS A 105 -3.00 3.56 17.85
N GLU A 106 -4.11 4.15 17.41
CA GLU A 106 -5.24 3.44 16.79
C GLU A 106 -4.83 2.72 15.51
N ALA A 107 -4.09 3.37 14.61
CA ALA A 107 -3.56 2.71 13.41
C ALA A 107 -2.63 1.53 13.75
N LYS A 108 -1.85 1.63 14.84
CA LYS A 108 -1.00 0.53 15.31
C LYS A 108 -1.80 -0.59 15.94
N SER A 109 -2.84 -0.31 16.73
CA SER A 109 -3.70 -1.33 17.32
C SER A 109 -4.52 -2.04 16.25
N ALA A 110 -5.11 -1.31 15.30
CA ALA A 110 -5.78 -1.85 14.13
C ALA A 110 -4.86 -2.75 13.31
N LYS A 111 -3.60 -2.34 13.07
CA LYS A 111 -2.61 -3.18 12.37
C LYS A 111 -2.24 -4.44 13.15
N LYS A 112 -2.19 -4.39 14.47
CA LYS A 112 -1.95 -5.57 15.32
C LYS A 112 -3.15 -6.52 15.30
N LEU A 113 -4.37 -5.99 15.36
CA LEU A 113 -5.61 -6.77 15.23
C LEU A 113 -5.70 -7.43 13.85
N ALA A 114 -5.43 -6.70 12.77
CA ALA A 114 -5.38 -7.26 11.42
C ALA A 114 -4.34 -8.38 11.27
N ARG A 115 -3.18 -8.28 11.96
CA ARG A 115 -2.21 -9.38 11.98
C ARG A 115 -2.70 -10.61 12.73
N LYS A 116 -3.48 -10.43 13.80
CA LYS A 116 -4.09 -11.53 14.57
C LYS A 116 -5.22 -12.20 13.79
N LEU A 117 -6.03 -11.41 13.08
CA LEU A 117 -7.15 -11.89 12.25
C LEU A 117 -6.70 -12.58 10.95
N GLY A 118 -5.39 -12.61 10.65
CA GLY A 118 -4.85 -13.26 9.47
C GLY A 118 -4.93 -12.38 8.21
N ARG A 119 -4.50 -12.94 7.08
CA ARG A 119 -4.66 -12.27 5.78
C ARG A 119 -6.11 -12.44 5.33
N PRO A 120 -6.73 -11.41 4.74
CA PRO A 120 -8.10 -11.51 4.28
C PRO A 120 -8.24 -12.68 3.28
N GLY A 121 -9.29 -13.47 3.45
CA GLY A 121 -9.58 -14.65 2.61
C GLY A 121 -8.81 -15.93 2.95
N VAL A 122 -7.83 -15.92 3.86
CA VAL A 122 -7.09 -17.14 4.22
C VAL A 122 -7.93 -18.02 5.15
N PRO A 123 -8.02 -19.34 4.89
CA PRO A 123 -8.70 -20.29 5.78
C PRO A 123 -8.27 -20.15 7.25
N ALA A 124 -9.24 -19.94 8.13
CA ALA A 124 -9.04 -19.87 9.57
C ALA A 124 -8.83 -21.27 10.17
N ILE A 125 -9.60 -22.25 9.69
CA ILE A 125 -9.55 -23.65 10.15
C ILE A 125 -8.45 -24.41 9.41
N LYS A 126 -7.42 -24.79 10.14
CA LYS A 126 -6.23 -25.49 9.64
C LYS A 126 -6.31 -26.99 9.86
N LYS A 127 -5.40 -27.71 9.21
CA LYS A 127 -5.15 -29.14 9.47
C LYS A 127 -4.94 -29.38 10.97
N ASP A 128 -5.40 -30.54 11.45
CA ASP A 128 -5.23 -31.02 12.82
C ASP A 128 -6.00 -30.21 13.89
N MET A 129 -6.79 -29.21 13.49
CA MET A 129 -7.74 -28.55 14.40
C MET A 129 -8.92 -29.47 14.68
N GLU A 130 -9.45 -29.37 15.90
CA GLU A 130 -10.68 -30.06 16.29
C GLU A 130 -11.87 -29.16 15.97
N ILE A 131 -12.91 -29.78 15.44
CA ILE A 131 -14.18 -29.13 15.11
C ILE A 131 -15.12 -29.35 16.30
N ASP A 132 -15.90 -28.33 16.62
CA ASP A 132 -16.91 -28.45 17.68
C ASP A 132 -17.95 -29.53 17.32
N HIS A 133 -18.48 -30.24 18.32
CA HIS A 133 -19.43 -31.32 18.10
C HIS A 133 -20.70 -30.81 17.40
N ALA A 134 -21.15 -29.59 17.73
CA ALA A 134 -22.28 -28.96 17.07
C ALA A 134 -22.03 -28.73 15.56
N GLU A 135 -20.80 -28.41 15.17
CA GLU A 135 -20.43 -28.27 13.76
C GLU A 135 -20.36 -29.63 13.06
N LEU A 136 -19.92 -30.69 13.72
CA LEU A 136 -19.86 -32.04 13.14
C LEU A 136 -21.22 -32.60 12.70
N LEU A 137 -22.31 -32.12 13.34
CA LEU A 137 -23.69 -32.49 12.98
C LEU A 137 -24.17 -31.86 11.67
N LYS A 138 -23.50 -30.80 11.19
CA LYS A 138 -23.83 -30.16 9.91
C LYS A 138 -23.46 -31.06 8.73
N PRO A 139 -24.13 -30.91 7.57
CA PRO A 139 -23.77 -31.64 6.36
C PRO A 139 -22.34 -31.31 5.91
N TRP A 140 -21.70 -32.26 5.22
CA TRP A 140 -20.31 -32.13 4.73
C TRP A 140 -20.08 -30.97 3.75
N SER A 141 -21.13 -30.45 3.13
CA SER A 141 -21.12 -29.28 2.25
C SER A 141 -20.87 -27.96 3.00
N GLU A 142 -21.13 -27.93 4.31
CA GLU A 142 -21.12 -26.72 5.14
C GLU A 142 -19.98 -26.67 6.15
N ARG A 143 -19.22 -27.75 6.29
CA ARG A 143 -18.11 -27.86 7.25
C ARG A 143 -16.85 -28.47 6.64
N PRO A 144 -15.67 -28.26 7.25
CA PRO A 144 -14.46 -28.94 6.85
C PRO A 144 -14.58 -30.45 7.04
N LEU A 145 -13.95 -31.21 6.15
CA LEU A 145 -13.88 -32.67 6.29
C LEU A 145 -12.89 -33.07 7.39
N THR A 146 -13.29 -34.10 8.15
CA THR A 146 -12.48 -34.78 9.16
C THR A 146 -12.11 -36.17 8.70
N GLY A 147 -11.20 -36.82 9.44
CA GLY A 147 -10.82 -38.21 9.17
C GLY A 147 -12.01 -39.18 9.12
N ARG A 148 -12.96 -39.01 10.05
CA ARG A 148 -14.19 -39.82 10.12
C ARG A 148 -15.09 -39.66 8.90
N ASP A 149 -15.13 -38.46 8.32
CA ASP A 149 -15.90 -38.22 7.10
C ASP A 149 -15.28 -38.96 5.91
N VAL A 150 -13.95 -38.99 5.84
CA VAL A 150 -13.23 -39.76 4.81
C VAL A 150 -13.50 -41.25 4.96
N ASP A 151 -13.59 -41.79 6.18
CA ASP A 151 -13.98 -43.20 6.40
C ASP A 151 -15.40 -43.50 5.92
N THR A 152 -16.33 -42.58 6.19
CA THR A 152 -17.72 -42.69 5.71
C THR A 152 -17.78 -42.61 4.18
N LEU A 153 -16.93 -41.78 3.58
CA LEU A 153 -16.82 -41.65 2.13
C LEU A 153 -16.20 -42.90 1.49
N CYS A 154 -15.22 -43.56 2.14
CA CYS A 154 -14.71 -44.87 1.70
C CYS A 154 -15.86 -45.89 1.59
N LYS A 155 -16.69 -45.98 2.65
CA LYS A 155 -17.85 -46.88 2.72
C LYS A 155 -18.89 -46.56 1.65
N ARG A 156 -19.12 -45.27 1.36
CA ARG A 156 -20.09 -44.84 0.34
C ARG A 156 -19.72 -45.30 -1.07
N PHE A 157 -18.43 -45.44 -1.37
CA PHE A 157 -17.96 -45.92 -2.67
C PHE A 157 -17.66 -47.43 -2.69
N ASP A 158 -18.02 -48.17 -1.62
CA ASP A 158 -17.72 -49.60 -1.47
C ASP A 158 -16.22 -49.91 -1.62
N LEU A 159 -15.35 -48.99 -1.19
CA LEU A 159 -13.90 -49.14 -1.25
C LEU A 159 -13.31 -49.33 0.14
N ASN A 160 -12.37 -50.27 0.25
CA ASN A 160 -11.56 -50.38 1.44
C ASN A 160 -10.69 -49.14 1.62
N SER A 161 -10.29 -48.83 2.86
CA SER A 161 -9.38 -47.70 3.17
C SER A 161 -8.11 -47.66 2.30
N THR A 162 -7.63 -48.82 1.85
CA THR A 162 -6.42 -48.94 1.03
C THR A 162 -6.70 -48.70 -0.45
N GLU A 163 -7.82 -49.22 -0.95
CA GLU A 163 -8.28 -48.97 -2.32
C GLU A 163 -8.65 -47.50 -2.49
N PHE A 164 -9.32 -46.93 -1.49
CA PHE A 164 -9.68 -45.52 -1.50
C PHE A 164 -8.44 -44.61 -1.44
N ALA A 165 -7.45 -44.95 -0.59
CA ALA A 165 -6.16 -44.25 -0.59
C ALA A 165 -5.48 -44.31 -1.97
N ALA A 166 -5.50 -45.48 -2.62
CA ALA A 166 -4.96 -45.67 -3.96
C ALA A 166 -5.76 -44.89 -5.03
N ALA A 167 -7.08 -44.83 -4.92
CA ALA A 167 -7.96 -44.06 -5.81
C ALA A 167 -7.68 -42.55 -5.72
N LEU A 168 -7.37 -42.05 -4.52
CA LEU A 168 -6.89 -40.68 -4.29
C LEU A 168 -5.40 -40.49 -4.65
N GLY A 169 -4.68 -41.57 -4.96
CA GLY A 169 -3.24 -41.58 -5.29
C GLY A 169 -2.30 -41.40 -4.10
N LEU A 170 -2.80 -41.50 -2.86
CA LEU A 170 -2.01 -41.27 -1.66
C LEU A 170 -1.03 -42.43 -1.41
N GLN A 171 0.28 -42.15 -1.40
CA GLN A 171 1.31 -43.20 -1.26
C GLN A 171 1.41 -43.79 0.16
N ASN A 172 1.18 -42.99 1.20
CA ASN A 172 1.41 -43.44 2.58
C ASN A 172 0.13 -44.03 3.21
N ARG A 173 -0.06 -45.34 3.03
CA ARG A 173 -1.19 -46.11 3.58
C ARG A 173 -1.32 -45.98 5.10
N PHE A 174 -0.21 -45.99 5.84
CA PHE A 174 -0.24 -45.91 7.31
C PHE A 174 -0.69 -44.53 7.81
N ALA A 175 -0.19 -43.46 7.18
CA ALA A 175 -0.63 -42.11 7.48
C ALA A 175 -2.11 -41.92 7.13
N PHE A 176 -2.58 -42.54 6.05
CA PHE A 176 -3.99 -42.51 5.67
C PHE A 176 -4.88 -43.24 6.69
N ALA A 177 -4.52 -44.46 7.08
CA ALA A 177 -5.26 -45.21 8.10
C ALA A 177 -5.32 -44.47 9.45
N LYS A 178 -4.23 -43.78 9.84
CA LYS A 178 -4.22 -42.91 11.03
C LYS A 178 -5.14 -41.70 10.86
N LEU A 179 -5.17 -41.11 9.67
CA LEU A 179 -6.05 -40.00 9.35
C LEU A 179 -7.53 -40.40 9.46
N LEU A 180 -7.93 -41.57 8.95
CA LEU A 180 -9.33 -42.04 9.02
C LEU A 180 -9.88 -42.13 10.46
N ARG A 181 -9.02 -42.46 11.43
CA ARG A 181 -9.41 -42.60 12.85
C ARG A 181 -9.49 -41.25 13.59
N SER A 182 -9.04 -40.17 12.96
CA SER A 182 -8.95 -38.85 13.57
C SER A 182 -10.29 -38.09 13.50
N SER A 183 -10.68 -37.45 14.59
CA SER A 183 -11.75 -36.43 14.62
C SER A 183 -11.29 -35.05 14.13
N LYS A 184 -10.01 -34.93 13.76
CA LYS A 184 -9.41 -33.65 13.37
C LYS A 184 -9.62 -33.35 11.89
N VAL A 185 -9.59 -32.06 11.57
CA VAL A 185 -9.67 -31.53 10.21
C VAL A 185 -8.51 -32.08 9.37
N ILE A 186 -8.83 -32.63 8.20
CA ILE A 186 -7.84 -33.18 7.27
C ILE A 186 -7.04 -32.06 6.56
N PRO A 187 -5.91 -32.35 5.91
CA PRO A 187 -5.20 -31.35 5.11
C PRO A 187 -6.06 -30.79 3.97
N PHE A 188 -5.90 -29.50 3.65
CA PHE A 188 -6.65 -28.81 2.59
C PHE A 188 -6.62 -29.57 1.26
N ASP A 189 -5.44 -30.03 0.83
CA ASP A 189 -5.27 -30.74 -0.44
C ASP A 189 -6.02 -32.09 -0.46
N VAL A 190 -6.09 -32.78 0.69
CA VAL A 190 -6.79 -34.06 0.82
C VAL A 190 -8.31 -33.84 0.81
N GLU A 191 -8.78 -32.77 1.46
CA GLU A 191 -10.19 -32.36 1.39
C GLU A 191 -10.61 -32.03 -0.04
N MET A 192 -9.80 -31.25 -0.76
CA MET A 192 -10.03 -30.95 -2.18
C MET A 192 -10.12 -32.24 -3.00
N LEU A 193 -9.19 -33.18 -2.82
CA LEU A 193 -9.21 -34.49 -3.50
C LEU A 193 -10.47 -35.31 -3.18
N CYS A 194 -10.88 -35.37 -1.92
CA CYS A 194 -12.09 -36.11 -1.52
C CYS A 194 -13.35 -35.51 -2.15
N ARG A 195 -13.47 -34.18 -2.17
CA ARG A 195 -14.62 -33.50 -2.79
C ARG A 195 -14.62 -33.64 -4.32
N LEU A 196 -13.45 -33.58 -4.97
CA LEU A 196 -13.32 -33.83 -6.40
C LEU A 196 -13.65 -35.28 -6.77
N TYR A 197 -13.28 -36.23 -5.91
CA TYR A 197 -13.64 -37.64 -6.08
C TYR A 197 -15.13 -37.87 -5.88
N ASP A 198 -15.77 -37.18 -4.94
CA ASP A 198 -17.22 -37.23 -4.75
C ASP A 198 -17.99 -36.70 -5.97
N GLU A 199 -17.46 -35.67 -6.65
CA GLU A 199 -18.06 -35.14 -7.88
C GLU A 199 -17.82 -36.06 -9.09
N SER A 200 -16.65 -36.66 -9.17
CA SER A 200 -16.25 -37.56 -10.26
C SER A 200 -15.60 -38.80 -9.66
N PRO A 201 -16.36 -39.88 -9.41
CA PRO A 201 -15.88 -41.08 -8.74
C PRO A 201 -15.07 -41.96 -9.70
N SER A 202 -13.90 -41.45 -10.09
CA SER A 202 -12.92 -42.14 -10.92
C SER A 202 -11.52 -41.86 -10.38
N PRO A 203 -10.62 -42.87 -10.41
CA PRO A 203 -9.25 -42.66 -9.98
C PRO A 203 -8.54 -41.63 -10.87
N ALA A 204 -7.55 -40.94 -10.31
CA ALA A 204 -6.74 -40.02 -11.10
C ALA A 204 -5.99 -40.77 -12.22
N PRO A 205 -5.87 -40.20 -13.43
CA PRO A 205 -5.15 -40.83 -14.52
C PRO A 205 -3.66 -40.96 -14.21
N TRP A 206 -3.00 -41.94 -14.86
CA TRP A 206 -1.56 -42.17 -14.73
C TRP A 206 -0.70 -41.07 -15.36
N ARG A 207 -1.26 -40.34 -16.33
CA ARG A 207 -0.58 -39.21 -16.98
C ARG A 207 -0.21 -38.16 -15.95
N ARG A 208 1.06 -37.77 -15.94
CA ARG A 208 1.55 -36.67 -15.08
C ARG A 208 1.32 -35.35 -15.80
N TYR A 209 0.96 -34.33 -15.02
CA TYR A 209 0.83 -32.96 -15.50
C TYR A 209 1.65 -32.05 -14.60
N GLU A 210 2.43 -31.16 -15.21
CA GLU A 210 3.15 -30.13 -14.47
C GLU A 210 2.23 -28.96 -14.10
N ALA A 211 2.56 -28.25 -13.01
CA ALA A 211 1.74 -27.12 -12.56
C ALA A 211 1.66 -25.99 -13.60
N ASP A 212 2.75 -25.73 -14.34
CA ASP A 212 2.78 -24.77 -15.45
C ASP A 212 1.90 -25.23 -16.62
N GLU A 213 2.01 -26.50 -17.04
CA GLU A 213 1.17 -27.07 -18.11
C GLU A 213 -0.33 -26.91 -17.79
N VAL A 214 -0.74 -27.27 -16.58
CA VAL A 214 -2.13 -27.18 -16.12
C VAL A 214 -2.57 -25.72 -16.01
N PHE A 215 -1.70 -24.84 -15.51
CA PHE A 215 -1.98 -23.41 -15.44
C PHE A 215 -2.21 -22.81 -16.83
N ARG A 216 -1.34 -23.10 -17.79
CA ARG A 216 -1.47 -22.63 -19.18
C ARG A 216 -2.74 -23.16 -19.84
N ALA A 217 -3.07 -24.44 -19.63
CA ALA A 217 -4.29 -25.02 -20.16
C ALA A 217 -5.56 -24.36 -19.61
N MET A 218 -5.60 -24.04 -18.31
CA MET A 218 -6.80 -23.50 -17.66
C MET A 218 -6.94 -21.97 -17.77
N TYR A 219 -5.84 -21.23 -17.63
CA TYR A 219 -5.85 -19.77 -17.53
C TYR A 219 -5.23 -19.08 -18.74
N GLY A 220 -4.47 -19.78 -19.60
CA GLY A 220 -3.89 -19.22 -20.82
C GLY A 220 -4.92 -18.48 -21.69
N PRO A 221 -6.05 -19.12 -22.06
CA PRO A 221 -7.08 -18.45 -22.85
C PRO A 221 -7.67 -17.20 -22.19
N LEU A 222 -7.76 -17.17 -20.85
CA LEU A 222 -8.27 -16.02 -20.11
C LEU A 222 -7.26 -14.89 -20.00
N ILE A 223 -5.97 -15.23 -19.92
CA ILE A 223 -4.89 -14.23 -19.98
C ILE A 223 -4.95 -13.53 -21.33
N ASP A 224 -5.09 -14.28 -22.42
CA ASP A 224 -5.20 -13.72 -23.77
C ASP A 224 -6.45 -12.84 -23.92
N LEU A 225 -7.59 -13.25 -23.33
CA LEU A 225 -8.85 -12.49 -23.39
C LEU A 225 -8.84 -11.20 -22.56
N VAL A 226 -8.24 -11.24 -21.36
CA VAL A 226 -8.26 -10.10 -20.41
C VAL A 226 -7.14 -9.10 -20.69
N SER A 227 -6.01 -9.58 -21.23
CA SER A 227 -4.88 -8.73 -21.57
C SER A 227 -5.16 -7.86 -22.79
N LYS A 228 -4.59 -6.66 -22.80
CA LYS A 228 -4.64 -5.77 -23.96
C LYS A 228 -3.76 -6.33 -25.08
N PRO A 229 -4.28 -6.43 -26.32
CA PRO A 229 -3.48 -6.92 -27.45
C PRO A 229 -2.28 -6.00 -27.70
N GLY A 230 -1.08 -6.59 -27.78
CA GLY A 230 0.18 -5.87 -28.00
C GLY A 230 0.81 -5.22 -26.77
N ASP A 231 0.27 -5.41 -25.56
CA ASP A 231 0.87 -4.91 -24.30
C ASP A 231 1.44 -6.06 -23.47
N ASP A 232 2.72 -6.38 -23.67
CA ASP A 232 3.43 -7.47 -22.98
C ASP A 232 3.52 -7.24 -21.46
N GLU A 233 3.57 -5.97 -21.01
CA GLU A 233 3.55 -5.66 -19.58
C GLU A 233 2.17 -6.00 -18.97
N ASP A 234 1.09 -5.77 -19.72
CA ASP A 234 -0.26 -6.15 -19.30
C ASP A 234 -0.41 -7.66 -19.21
N ARG A 235 0.01 -8.36 -20.27
CA ARG A 235 -0.05 -9.82 -20.33
C ARG A 235 0.67 -10.43 -19.13
N SER A 236 1.90 -9.97 -18.86
CA SER A 236 2.70 -10.42 -17.72
C SER A 236 2.03 -10.12 -16.37
N TYR A 237 1.39 -8.96 -16.23
CA TYR A 237 0.67 -8.59 -15.01
C TYR A 237 -0.57 -9.49 -14.80
N VAL A 238 -1.37 -9.71 -15.84
CA VAL A 238 -2.57 -10.56 -15.81
C VAL A 238 -2.17 -12.01 -15.51
N GLU A 239 -1.12 -12.51 -16.16
CA GLU A 239 -0.54 -13.83 -15.88
C GLU A 239 -0.12 -13.97 -14.42
N MET A 240 0.55 -12.97 -13.85
CA MET A 240 0.91 -12.95 -12.44
C MET A 240 -0.32 -12.95 -11.51
N GLN A 241 -1.44 -12.31 -11.88
CA GLN A 241 -2.66 -12.35 -11.06
C GLN A 241 -3.33 -13.72 -11.13
N TYR A 242 -3.44 -14.31 -12.32
CA TYR A 242 -3.98 -15.66 -12.45
C TYR A 242 -3.08 -16.71 -11.79
N SER A 243 -1.76 -16.58 -11.82
CA SER A 243 -0.86 -17.51 -11.12
C SER A 243 -1.01 -17.44 -9.60
N LYS A 244 -1.27 -16.24 -9.05
CA LYS A 244 -1.66 -16.06 -7.64
C LYS A 244 -3.02 -16.70 -7.33
N ARG A 245 -4.00 -16.54 -8.22
CA ARG A 245 -5.33 -17.17 -8.07
C ARG A 245 -5.21 -18.70 -8.10
N PHE A 246 -4.49 -19.25 -9.07
CA PHE A 246 -4.24 -20.69 -9.20
C PHE A 246 -3.58 -21.29 -7.97
N THR A 247 -2.52 -20.64 -7.44
CA THR A 247 -1.88 -21.10 -6.21
C THR A 247 -2.74 -20.91 -4.97
N SER A 248 -3.55 -19.85 -4.91
CA SER A 248 -4.50 -19.63 -3.82
C SER A 248 -5.61 -20.66 -3.78
N ALA A 249 -6.06 -21.15 -4.96
CA ALA A 249 -7.04 -22.22 -5.08
C ALA A 249 -6.57 -23.50 -4.37
N LEU A 250 -5.26 -23.73 -4.35
CA LEU A 250 -4.60 -24.88 -3.71
C LEU A 250 -4.08 -24.58 -2.30
N ASP A 251 -4.58 -23.51 -1.65
CA ASP A 251 -4.13 -23.03 -0.35
C ASP A 251 -2.60 -22.85 -0.27
N ARG A 252 -1.99 -22.31 -1.33
CA ARG A 252 -0.57 -21.94 -1.36
C ARG A 252 -0.36 -20.45 -1.33
N SER A 253 0.87 -20.04 -1.03
CA SER A 253 1.28 -18.64 -1.06
C SER A 253 1.61 -18.22 -2.48
N SER A 254 1.49 -16.93 -2.77
CA SER A 254 1.89 -16.35 -4.05
C SER A 254 3.36 -16.58 -4.39
N SER A 255 4.23 -16.82 -3.42
CA SER A 255 5.63 -17.19 -3.66
C SER A 255 5.78 -18.57 -4.31
N THR A 256 4.84 -19.48 -4.07
CA THR A 256 4.79 -20.79 -4.74
C THR A 256 4.49 -20.63 -6.23
N ALA A 257 3.79 -19.57 -6.63
CA ALA A 257 3.47 -19.32 -8.03
C ALA A 257 4.76 -19.15 -8.86
N TYR A 258 5.71 -18.35 -8.38
CA TYR A 258 7.01 -18.19 -9.05
C TYR A 258 7.74 -19.52 -9.21
N ARG A 259 7.79 -20.34 -8.15
CA ARG A 259 8.45 -21.66 -8.23
C ARG A 259 7.82 -22.54 -9.30
N TRP A 260 6.49 -22.65 -9.32
CA TRP A 260 5.80 -23.53 -10.27
C TRP A 260 5.88 -23.05 -11.72
N MET A 261 5.94 -21.74 -11.95
CA MET A 261 5.97 -21.18 -13.31
C MET A 261 7.39 -21.02 -13.88
N GLU A 262 8.41 -20.81 -13.05
CA GLU A 262 9.80 -20.55 -13.51
C GLU A 262 10.62 -21.83 -13.76
N LYS A 263 10.03 -23.03 -13.64
CA LYS A 263 10.66 -24.35 -13.89
C LYS A 263 12.08 -24.49 -13.34
N THR A 264 12.37 -23.89 -12.18
CA THR A 264 13.67 -24.04 -11.53
C THR A 264 13.88 -25.48 -11.10
N GLU A 265 15.10 -26.03 -11.20
CA GLU A 265 15.39 -27.40 -10.75
C GLU A 265 14.97 -27.58 -9.28
N GLY A 266 14.16 -28.61 -8.99
CA GLY A 266 13.56 -28.82 -7.65
C GLY A 266 12.29 -27.99 -7.37
N SER A 267 11.67 -27.38 -8.38
CA SER A 267 10.41 -26.64 -8.28
C SER A 267 9.13 -27.50 -8.30
N GLY A 268 9.28 -28.83 -8.41
CA GLY A 268 8.17 -29.77 -8.46
C GLY A 268 7.12 -29.53 -7.37
N ALA A 269 5.84 -29.62 -7.76
CA ALA A 269 4.76 -29.56 -6.80
C ALA A 269 4.88 -30.74 -5.81
N ARG A 270 4.33 -30.59 -4.60
CA ARG A 270 4.21 -31.74 -3.70
C ARG A 270 3.38 -32.82 -4.39
N LEU A 271 3.71 -34.09 -4.19
CA LEU A 271 3.00 -35.21 -4.82
C LEU A 271 1.47 -35.11 -4.72
N VAL A 272 0.93 -34.74 -3.54
CA VAL A 272 -0.53 -34.59 -3.35
C VAL A 272 -1.13 -33.54 -4.28
N ILE A 273 -0.39 -32.46 -4.54
CA ILE A 273 -0.80 -31.44 -5.52
C ILE A 273 -0.76 -32.02 -6.93
N GLU A 274 0.30 -32.74 -7.31
CA GLU A 274 0.33 -33.38 -8.64
C GLU A 274 -0.87 -34.30 -8.86
N LEU A 275 -1.25 -35.09 -7.86
CA LEU A 275 -2.41 -35.98 -7.95
C LEU A 275 -3.71 -35.20 -8.12
N LEU A 276 -3.86 -34.10 -7.39
CA LEU A 276 -4.99 -33.18 -7.53
C LEU A 276 -5.04 -32.60 -8.95
N LEU A 277 -3.90 -32.17 -9.50
CA LEU A 277 -3.82 -31.67 -10.87
C LEU A 277 -4.20 -32.74 -11.90
N ARG A 278 -3.75 -33.99 -11.73
CA ARG A 278 -4.16 -35.10 -12.60
C ARG A 278 -5.66 -35.34 -12.55
N LYS A 279 -6.23 -35.33 -11.35
CA LYS A 279 -7.68 -35.50 -11.17
C LYS A 279 -8.45 -34.37 -11.85
N LEU A 280 -8.04 -33.12 -11.66
CA LEU A 280 -8.67 -31.97 -12.32
C LEU A 280 -8.63 -32.09 -13.84
N MET A 281 -7.48 -32.41 -14.43
CA MET A 281 -7.34 -32.52 -15.87
C MET A 281 -8.12 -33.68 -16.50
N SER A 282 -8.61 -34.62 -15.69
CA SER A 282 -9.54 -35.68 -16.15
C SER A 282 -11.00 -35.21 -16.24
N MET A 283 -11.32 -34.04 -15.69
CA MET A 283 -12.67 -33.48 -15.70
C MET A 283 -12.90 -32.65 -16.96
N PRO A 284 -14.16 -32.53 -17.44
CA PRO A 284 -14.46 -31.76 -18.67
C PRO A 284 -14.11 -30.27 -18.54
N ASN A 285 -14.41 -29.66 -17.39
CA ASN A 285 -14.14 -28.24 -17.11
C ASN A 285 -13.17 -28.09 -15.92
N PRO A 286 -11.86 -28.34 -16.09
CA PRO A 286 -10.90 -28.42 -14.99
C PRO A 286 -10.79 -27.13 -14.18
N ARG A 287 -10.85 -25.97 -14.86
CA ARG A 287 -10.80 -24.64 -14.24
C ARG A 287 -11.99 -24.40 -13.32
N GLU A 288 -13.20 -24.63 -13.83
CA GLU A 288 -14.44 -24.39 -13.10
C GLU A 288 -14.56 -25.32 -11.90
N ALA A 289 -14.18 -26.59 -12.08
CA ALA A 289 -14.10 -27.55 -11.00
C ALA A 289 -13.12 -27.11 -9.90
N LEU A 290 -11.91 -26.67 -10.27
CA LEU A 290 -10.92 -26.16 -9.33
C LEU A 290 -11.45 -24.95 -8.55
N GLU A 291 -11.94 -23.92 -9.24
CA GLU A 291 -12.39 -22.68 -8.59
C GLU A 291 -13.63 -22.93 -7.71
N ARG A 292 -14.60 -23.71 -8.20
CA ARG A 292 -15.79 -24.07 -7.42
C ARG A 292 -15.43 -24.84 -6.15
N MET A 293 -14.59 -25.87 -6.26
CA MET A 293 -14.15 -26.65 -5.09
C MET A 293 -13.33 -25.77 -4.14
N SER A 294 -12.46 -24.92 -4.67
CA SER A 294 -11.65 -24.01 -3.85
C SER A 294 -12.52 -23.04 -3.07
N THR A 295 -13.57 -22.49 -3.69
CA THR A 295 -14.56 -21.63 -3.03
C THR A 295 -15.27 -22.37 -1.90
N ILE A 296 -15.70 -23.61 -2.13
CA ILE A 296 -16.33 -24.43 -1.09
C ILE A 296 -15.36 -24.67 0.07
N VAL A 297 -14.14 -25.16 -0.20
CA VAL A 297 -13.17 -25.52 0.85
C VAL A 297 -12.67 -24.29 1.61
N HIS A 298 -12.48 -23.15 0.96
CA HIS A 298 -12.17 -21.89 1.64
C HIS A 298 -13.32 -21.47 2.55
N ARG A 299 -14.55 -21.46 2.03
CA ARG A 299 -15.75 -21.05 2.78
C ARG A 299 -15.96 -21.88 4.03
N VAL A 300 -15.95 -23.21 3.91
CA VAL A 300 -16.17 -24.10 5.07
C VAL A 300 -15.06 -23.99 6.11
N ARG A 301 -13.86 -23.50 5.73
CA ARG A 301 -12.75 -23.22 6.66
C ARG A 301 -12.70 -21.77 7.15
N GLY A 302 -13.75 -20.98 6.93
CA GLY A 302 -13.83 -19.58 7.35
C GLY A 302 -12.94 -18.62 6.55
N GLY A 303 -12.51 -19.03 5.36
CA GLY A 303 -11.81 -18.19 4.39
C GLY A 303 -12.72 -17.76 3.24
N ASP A 304 -12.17 -16.96 2.35
CA ASP A 304 -12.85 -16.53 1.12
C ASP A 304 -11.83 -16.54 -0.03
N PHE A 305 -12.09 -17.40 -1.01
CA PHE A 305 -11.23 -17.60 -2.15
C PHE A 305 -11.15 -16.34 -3.04
N GLU A 306 -12.27 -15.65 -3.23
CA GLU A 306 -12.33 -14.46 -4.10
C GLU A 306 -11.56 -13.29 -3.50
N THR A 307 -11.64 -13.11 -2.18
CA THR A 307 -10.81 -12.12 -1.48
C THR A 307 -9.32 -12.48 -1.51
N ARG A 308 -8.97 -13.77 -1.46
CA ARG A 308 -7.58 -14.23 -1.42
C ARG A 308 -6.87 -14.13 -2.78
N GLY A 309 -7.55 -14.56 -3.84
CA GLY A 309 -7.02 -14.61 -5.20
C GLY A 309 -8.03 -14.05 -6.20
N PRO A 310 -8.30 -12.74 -6.19
CA PRO A 310 -9.34 -12.15 -7.02
C PRO A 310 -9.06 -12.36 -8.51
N ALA A 311 -10.11 -12.66 -9.28
CA ALA A 311 -10.01 -12.73 -10.73
C ALA A 311 -9.64 -11.35 -11.29
N PRO A 312 -8.64 -11.26 -12.18
CA PRO A 312 -8.31 -9.99 -12.81
C PRO A 312 -9.46 -9.55 -13.72
N LEU A 313 -9.94 -8.33 -13.49
CA LEU A 313 -11.00 -7.72 -14.30
C LEU A 313 -10.38 -6.89 -15.44
N PRO A 314 -10.97 -6.92 -16.64
CA PRO A 314 -10.48 -6.11 -17.76
C PRO A 314 -10.59 -4.62 -17.43
N GLY A 315 -9.53 -3.86 -17.74
CA GLY A 315 -9.52 -2.40 -17.61
C GLY A 315 -9.31 -1.83 -16.20
N VAL A 316 -9.14 -2.66 -15.16
CA VAL A 316 -8.88 -2.16 -13.81
C VAL A 316 -7.50 -1.47 -13.73
N PRO A 317 -7.41 -0.25 -13.16
CA PRO A 317 -6.16 0.48 -13.08
C PRO A 317 -5.10 -0.30 -12.29
N ARG A 318 -3.91 -0.44 -12.90
CA ARG A 318 -2.79 -1.21 -12.35
C ARG A 318 -2.27 -0.53 -11.09
N SER A 319 -2.44 -1.15 -9.93
CA SER A 319 -1.67 -0.77 -8.74
C SER A 319 -0.25 -1.32 -8.91
N ARG A 320 0.65 -0.53 -9.51
CA ARG A 320 2.09 -0.79 -9.44
C ARG A 320 2.48 -0.71 -7.97
N ARG A 321 2.46 -1.83 -7.24
CA ARG A 321 3.14 -1.95 -5.93
C ARG A 321 4.65 -1.98 -6.16
N GLY A 322 5.19 -0.88 -6.66
CA GLY A 322 6.54 -0.48 -6.31
C GLY A 322 6.51 0.12 -4.91
N ARG A 323 7.63 0.04 -4.18
CA ARG A 323 7.85 1.03 -3.11
C ARG A 323 7.66 2.40 -3.76
N ALA A 324 6.72 3.21 -3.29
CA ALA A 324 6.75 4.63 -3.61
C ALA A 324 8.16 5.11 -3.31
N SER A 325 8.89 5.56 -4.33
CA SER A 325 10.27 6.02 -4.21
C SER A 325 10.38 7.36 -3.47
N GLY A 326 9.47 7.62 -2.53
CA GLY A 326 9.31 8.88 -1.79
C GLY A 326 10.45 9.22 -0.82
N ARG A 327 11.59 8.53 -0.90
CA ARG A 327 12.83 8.92 -0.21
C ARG A 327 14.10 8.89 -1.07
N SER A 328 14.09 8.27 -2.25
CA SER A 328 15.31 8.12 -3.07
C SER A 328 15.38 9.05 -4.28
N ALA A 329 14.28 9.73 -4.64
CA ALA A 329 14.31 10.78 -5.66
C ALA A 329 14.93 12.10 -5.16
N ALA A 330 14.82 12.39 -3.85
CA ALA A 330 15.38 13.61 -3.25
C ALA A 330 16.91 13.59 -3.04
N ARG A 331 17.60 12.49 -3.38
CA ARG A 331 19.06 12.37 -3.21
C ARG A 331 19.87 12.29 -4.51
N ARG A 332 19.23 12.20 -5.68
CA ARG A 332 19.95 12.17 -6.98
C ARG A 332 20.44 13.53 -7.47
N GLY A 333 20.34 14.57 -6.65
CA GLY A 333 20.99 15.87 -6.89
C GLY A 333 22.33 16.06 -6.17
N ALA A 334 22.73 15.14 -5.29
CA ALA A 334 24.02 15.19 -4.62
C ALA A 334 24.99 14.22 -5.30
N ALA A 335 25.62 14.69 -6.38
CA ALA A 335 26.79 14.05 -6.94
C ALA A 335 27.91 14.09 -5.90
N MET A 336 28.16 12.96 -5.23
CA MET A 336 29.42 12.74 -4.52
C MET A 336 30.30 11.90 -5.46
N PRO A 337 31.42 12.44 -5.98
CA PRO A 337 32.40 11.63 -6.67
C PRO A 337 33.20 10.88 -5.60
N LEU A 338 32.95 9.58 -5.45
CA LEU A 338 33.91 8.72 -4.76
C LEU A 338 34.87 8.15 -5.81
N PRO A 339 36.17 8.45 -5.74
CA PRO A 339 37.16 7.84 -6.62
C PRO A 339 37.34 6.37 -6.21
N ILE A 340 36.81 5.46 -7.02
CA ILE A 340 37.12 4.04 -6.92
C ILE A 340 38.55 3.87 -7.46
N ARG A 341 39.50 3.51 -6.59
CA ARG A 341 40.83 3.09 -7.03
C ARG A 341 40.71 1.75 -7.77
N PRO A 342 41.34 1.59 -8.95
CA PRO A 342 41.37 0.30 -9.64
C PRO A 342 42.23 -0.68 -8.84
N LEU A 343 41.66 -1.84 -8.52
CA LEU A 343 42.42 -3.01 -8.07
C LEU A 343 43.19 -3.54 -9.28
N THR A 344 44.51 -3.43 -9.23
CA THR A 344 45.42 -4.15 -10.10
C THR A 344 45.41 -5.63 -9.71
N LEU A 345 45.23 -6.50 -10.71
CA LEU A 345 45.33 -7.95 -10.60
C LEU A 345 46.76 -8.40 -10.31
#